data_AF-A0AA94SAN9-F1
#
_entry.id   AF-A0AA94SAN9-F1
#
_cell.length_a   1.000
_cell.length_b   1.000
_cell.length_c   1.000
_cell.angle_alpha   90.00
_cell.angle_beta   90.00
_cell.angle_gamma   90.00
#
_symmetry.space_group_name_H-M   'P 1'
#
loop_
_entity.id
_entity.type
_entity.pdbx_description
1 polymer ?
#
loop_
_entity_poly.entity_id
_entity_poly.type
_entity_poly.pdbx_seq_one_letter_code
_entity_poly.pdbx_strand_id
1 'polypeptide(L)' 'MTEQEQVKQIVEKYNKSLSNLSNNASAKEFKTVMKYIADQANKRQRQLVGLED' A
#
# COMPACT_ATOMS: atom_id res chain seq x y z
N MET A 1 10.96 -11.73 2.65
CA MET A 1 10.51 -10.42 2.14
C MET A 1 9.24 -10.05 2.88
N THR A 2 9.24 -8.91 3.55
CA THR A 2 8.06 -8.40 4.27
C THR A 2 7.05 -7.81 3.29
N GLU A 3 5.80 -7.62 3.72
CA GLU A 3 4.79 -6.93 2.91
C GLU A 3 5.22 -5.49 2.56
N GLN A 4 5.87 -4.80 3.51
CA GLN A 4 6.41 -3.46 3.29
C GLN A 4 7.53 -3.44 2.24
N GLU A 5 8.44 -4.41 2.26
CA GLU A 5 9.49 -4.55 1.24
C GLU A 5 8.91 -4.81 -0.14
N GLN A 6 7.90 -5.69 -0.23
CA GLN A 6 7.21 -5.98 -1.48
C GLN A 6 6.49 -4.75 -2.03
N VAL A 7 5.75 -4.01 -1.18
CA VAL A 7 5.08 -2.76 -1.57
C VAL A 7 6.10 -1.73 -2.04
N LYS A 8 7.24 -1.60 -1.34
CA LYS A 8 8.32 -0.67 -1.73
C LYS A 8 8.86 -0.98 -3.12
N GLN A 9 9.15 -2.26 -3.42
CA GLN A 9 9.60 -2.68 -4.75
C GLN A 9 8.58 -2.36 -5.84
N ILE A 10 7.29 -2.61 -5.59
CA ILE A 10 6.22 -2.31 -6.55
C ILE A 10 6.13 -0.79 -6.79
N VAL A 11 6.11 0.00 -5.72
CA VAL A 11 5.98 1.47 -5.85
C VAL A 11 7.21 2.07 -6.53
N GLU A 12 8.42 1.57 -6.26
CA GLU A 12 9.65 1.98 -6.96
C GLU A 12 9.62 1.63 -8.45
N LYS A 13 9.15 0.43 -8.82
CA LYS A 13 8.96 0.00 -10.22
C LYS A 13 8.10 0.99 -11.04
N TYR A 14 7.10 1.61 -10.41
CA TYR A 14 6.20 2.58 -11.05
C TYR A 14 6.56 4.04 -10.75
N ASN A 15 7.83 4.33 -10.44
CA ASN A 15 8.36 5.67 -10.19
C ASN A 15 7.66 6.42 -9.05
N LYS A 16 7.16 5.69 -8.05
CA LYS A 16 6.40 6.22 -6.91
C LYS A 16 5.15 7.02 -7.33
N SER A 17 4.68 6.83 -8.56
CA SER A 17 3.52 7.52 -9.11
C SER A 17 2.28 6.64 -9.04
N LEU A 18 1.24 7.15 -8.37
CA LEU A 18 -0.05 6.45 -8.30
C LEU A 18 -0.70 6.32 -9.69
N SER A 19 -0.55 7.32 -10.56
CA SER A 19 -1.10 7.24 -11.92
C SER A 19 -0.38 6.17 -12.74
N ASN A 20 0.95 6.07 -12.64
CA ASN A 20 1.71 5.03 -13.33
C ASN A 20 1.38 3.63 -12.79
N LEU A 21 1.22 3.49 -11.48
CA LEU A 21 0.77 2.26 -10.85
C LEU A 21 -0.63 1.88 -11.34
N SER A 22 -1.58 2.82 -11.36
CA SER A 22 -2.96 2.57 -11.78
C SER A 22 -3.08 2.19 -13.26
N ASN A 23 -2.27 2.79 -14.12
CA ASN A 23 -2.39 2.62 -15.57
C ASN A 23 -1.58 1.43 -16.10
N ASN A 24 -0.47 1.08 -15.44
CA ASN A 24 0.51 0.12 -15.99
C ASN A 24 0.73 -1.12 -15.13
N ALA A 25 0.25 -1.15 -13.88
CA ALA A 25 0.48 -2.30 -13.01
C ALA A 25 -0.44 -3.46 -13.33
N SER A 26 0.03 -4.68 -13.01
CA SER A 26 -0.87 -5.83 -12.99
C SER A 26 -1.93 -5.64 -11.90
N ALA A 27 -3.11 -6.24 -12.08
CA ALA A 27 -4.17 -6.22 -11.07
C ALA A 27 -3.69 -6.73 -9.70
N LYS A 28 -2.74 -7.68 -9.68
CA LYS A 28 -2.13 -8.21 -8.46
C LYS A 28 -1.28 -7.15 -7.76
N GLU A 29 -0.37 -6.49 -8.48
CA GLU A 29 0.49 -5.45 -7.93
C GLU A 29 -0.32 -4.25 -7.41
N PHE A 30 -1.30 -3.80 -8.22
CA PHE A 30 -2.20 -2.72 -7.82
C PHE A 30 -2.97 -3.08 -6.54
N LYS A 31 -3.58 -4.27 -6.49
CA LYS A 31 -4.30 -4.75 -5.30
C LYS A 31 -3.39 -4.83 -4.07
N THR A 32 -2.16 -5.31 -4.21
CA THR A 32 -1.19 -5.39 -3.11
C THR A 32 -0.91 -4.00 -2.51
N VAL A 33 -0.63 -3.00 -3.35
CA VAL A 33 -0.36 -1.63 -2.86
C VAL A 33 -1.60 -1.01 -2.23
N MET A 34 -2.77 -1.13 -2.87
CA MET A 34 -4.01 -0.54 -2.36
C MET A 34 -4.45 -1.17 -1.04
N LYS A 35 -4.31 -2.49 -0.90
CA LYS A 35 -4.59 -3.17 0.37
C LYS A 35 -3.68 -2.67 1.48
N TYR A 36 -2.38 -2.58 1.22
CA TYR A 36 -1.43 -2.07 2.22
C TYR A 36 -1.78 -0.64 2.67
N ILE A 37 -2.15 0.24 1.73
CA ILE A 37 -2.61 1.60 2.07
C ILE A 37 -3.84 1.56 2.97
N ALA A 38 -4.84 0.74 2.64
CA ALA A 38 -6.06 0.59 3.43
C ALA A 38 -5.76 0.06 4.84
N ASP A 39 -4.89 -0.95 4.96
CA ASP A 39 -4.52 -1.54 6.24
C ASP A 39 -3.76 -0.53 7.11
N GLN A 40 -2.84 0.26 6.54
CA GLN A 40 -2.16 1.34 7.27
C GLN A 40 -3.12 2.47 7.67
N ALA A 41 -4.09 2.81 6.82
CA ALA A 41 -5.11 3.81 7.14
C ALA A 41 -5.99 3.33 8.31
N ASN A 42 -6.46 2.08 8.26
CA ASN A 42 -7.23 1.47 9.34
C ASN A 42 -6.43 1.44 10.65
N LYS A 43 -5.14 1.07 10.57
CA LYS A 43 -4.23 1.08 11.72
C LYS A 43 -4.18 2.45 12.39
N ARG A 44 -3.87 3.49 11.60
CA ARG A 44 -3.82 4.88 12.08
C ARG A 44 -5.15 5.36 12.65
N GLN A 45 -6.26 4.97 12.02
CA GLN A 45 -7.59 5.31 12.51
C GLN A 45 -7.86 4.68 13.87
N ARG A 46 -7.53 3.40 14.07
CA ARG A 46 -7.66 2.73 15.37
C ARG A 46 -6.80 3.38 16.45
N GLN A 47 -5.57 3.78 16.13
CA GLN A 47 -4.71 4.55 17.04
C GLN A 47 -5.35 5.86 17.47
N LEU A 48 -5.89 6.62 16.50
CA LEU A 48 -6.53 7.91 16.76
C LEU A 48 -7.72 7.82 17.72
N VAL A 49 -8.48 6.71 17.67
CA VAL A 49 -9.65 6.51 18.54
C VAL A 49 -9.36 5.66 19.78
N GLY A 50 -8.08 5.37 20.07
CA GLY A 50 -7.69 4.56 21.24
C GLY A 50 -8.18 3.11 21.19
N LEU A 51 -8.36 2.56 19.98
CA LEU A 51 -8.74 1.15 19.72
C LEU A 51 -7.54 0.28 19.33
N GLU A 52 -6.33 0.82 19.41
CA GLU A 52 -5.08 0.06 19.41
C GLU A 52 -4.53 0.08 20.84
N ASP A 53 -4.26 -1.11 21.39
CA ASP A 53 -3.63 -1.30 22.70
C ASP A 53 -2.17 -0.83 22.71
#